data_AF-A0A143QJD5-F1
#
_entry.id   AF-A0A143QJD5-F1
#
_cell.length_a   1.000
_cell.length_b   1.000
_cell.length_c   1.000
_cell.angle_alpha   90.00
_cell.angle_beta   90.00
_cell.angle_gamma   90.00
#
_symmetry.space_group_name_H-M   'P 1'
#
loop_
_entity.id
_entity.type
_entity.pdbx_description
1 polymer ?
#
loop_
_entity_poly.entity_id
_entity_poly.type
_entity_poly.pdbx_seq_one_letter_code
_entity_poly.pdbx_strand_id
1 'polypeptide(L)'
;MVNSNYERWRTGSTPQAYTGSPVEAVRVDGTNADDVVTWLETKGLDAANYGGAVGIGHVIADVGSWMVVTASNHVMTLDDATFSEMYEHTPPPLIGG
;
A
#
# COMPACT_ATOMS: atom_id res chain seq x y z
N MET A 1 -11.81 23.96 2.40
CA MET A 1 -12.08 22.91 1.39
C MET A 1 -11.46 21.64 1.93
N VAL A 2 -12.29 20.67 2.31
CA VAL A 2 -11.81 19.34 2.72
C VAL A 2 -11.07 18.78 1.51
N ASN A 3 -9.82 18.43 1.72
CA ASN A 3 -8.90 18.03 0.67
C ASN A 3 -9.45 16.73 0.07
N SER A 4 -10.17 16.79 -1.06
CA SER A 4 -10.81 15.62 -1.69
C SER A 4 -9.81 14.50 -2.03
N ASN A 5 -8.53 14.82 -2.03
CA ASN A 5 -7.44 13.85 -2.09
C ASN A 5 -7.41 13.01 -0.80
N TYR A 6 -7.39 13.63 0.37
CA TYR A 6 -7.34 12.93 1.67
C TYR A 6 -8.48 11.91 1.86
N GLU A 7 -9.71 12.25 1.44
CA GLU A 7 -10.85 11.34 1.51
C GLU A 7 -10.75 10.19 0.49
N ARG A 8 -10.21 10.45 -0.72
CA ARG A 8 -9.97 9.41 -1.74
C ARG A 8 -8.89 8.42 -1.32
N TRP A 9 -7.85 8.86 -0.62
CA TRP A 9 -6.81 8.00 -0.07
C TRP A 9 -7.35 7.08 1.03
N ARG A 10 -8.28 7.58 1.84
CA ARG A 10 -8.88 6.82 2.94
C ARG A 10 -9.97 5.82 2.49
N THR A 11 -10.53 6.01 1.30
CA THR A 11 -11.67 5.24 0.77
C THR A 11 -11.33 4.34 -0.43
N GLY A 12 -10.10 4.41 -0.95
CA GLY A 12 -9.73 3.79 -2.21
C GLY A 12 -9.49 2.28 -2.12
N SER A 13 -10.48 1.49 -2.56
CA SER A 13 -10.39 0.07 -2.92
C SER A 13 -9.51 -0.19 -4.16
N THR A 14 -8.50 0.63 -4.41
CA THR A 14 -7.64 0.58 -5.60
C THR A 14 -6.21 0.86 -5.19
N PRO A 15 -5.25 -0.03 -5.50
CA PRO A 15 -3.83 0.20 -5.21
C PRO A 15 -3.37 1.52 -5.85
N GLN A 16 -2.81 2.44 -5.06
CA GLN A 16 -2.24 3.69 -5.57
C GLN A 16 -0.74 3.75 -5.32
N ALA A 17 0.03 3.82 -6.40
CA ALA A 17 1.48 3.97 -6.37
C ALA A 17 1.88 5.35 -5.81
N TYR A 18 2.56 5.38 -4.66
CA TYR A 18 3.28 6.55 -4.16
C TYR A 18 4.68 6.59 -4.81
N THR A 19 5.18 7.77 -5.18
CA THR A 19 6.55 7.95 -5.70
C THR A 19 7.19 9.19 -5.07
N GLY A 20 7.39 9.15 -3.75
CA GLY A 20 8.29 10.05 -3.02
C GLY A 20 9.55 9.26 -2.62
N SER A 21 10.54 9.21 -3.52
CA SER A 21 11.44 8.04 -3.67
C SER A 21 10.61 6.77 -3.95
N PRO A 22 11.07 5.79 -4.75
CA PRO A 22 10.15 4.87 -5.43
C PRO A 22 9.57 3.90 -4.40
N VAL A 23 8.39 4.20 -3.87
CA VAL A 23 7.80 3.48 -2.74
C VAL A 23 6.30 3.44 -2.97
N GLU A 24 5.78 2.33 -3.47
CA GLU A 24 4.36 2.17 -3.71
C GLU A 24 3.68 1.51 -2.51
N ALA A 25 2.45 1.91 -2.17
CA ALA A 25 1.77 1.41 -0.99
C ALA A 25 0.32 1.06 -1.26
N VAL A 26 -0.18 0.02 -0.59
CA VAL A 26 -1.59 -0.39 -0.66
C VAL A 26 -2.06 -0.85 0.71
N ARG A 27 -3.30 -0.50 1.05
CA ARG A 27 -3.93 -0.96 2.27
C ARG A 27 -4.58 -2.31 2.01
N VAL A 28 -4.26 -3.30 2.86
CA VAL A 28 -4.98 -4.57 2.88
C VAL A 28 -6.32 -4.34 3.56
N ASP A 29 -7.40 -4.58 2.83
CA ASP A 29 -8.74 -4.68 3.37
C ASP A 29 -9.23 -6.13 3.22
N GLY A 30 -10.21 -6.52 4.04
CA GLY A 30 -10.72 -7.90 4.04
C GLY A 30 -11.41 -8.33 2.74
N THR A 31 -11.50 -7.43 1.75
CA THR A 31 -12.17 -7.66 0.46
C THR A 31 -11.24 -7.53 -0.75
N ASN A 32 -10.02 -7.00 -0.58
CA ASN A 32 -9.09 -6.67 -1.66
C ASN A 32 -7.80 -7.49 -1.64
N ALA A 33 -7.68 -8.48 -0.75
CA ALA A 33 -6.44 -9.24 -0.59
C ALA A 33 -5.94 -9.88 -1.90
N ASP A 34 -6.83 -10.37 -2.76
CA ASP A 34 -6.47 -10.92 -4.08
C ASP A 34 -5.97 -9.83 -5.06
N ASP A 35 -6.54 -8.62 -5.00
CA ASP A 35 -6.08 -7.49 -5.80
C ASP A 35 -4.70 -7.01 -5.35
N VAL A 36 -4.45 -7.03 -4.04
CA VAL A 36 -3.13 -6.72 -3.47
C VAL A 36 -2.09 -7.75 -3.87
N VAL A 37 -2.43 -9.06 -3.83
CA VAL A 37 -1.55 -10.13 -4.34
C VAL A 37 -1.23 -9.90 -5.81
N THR A 38 -2.25 -9.66 -6.64
CA THR A 38 -2.06 -9.38 -8.08
C THR A 38 -1.14 -8.18 -8.29
N TRP A 39 -1.33 -7.09 -7.54
CA TRP A 39 -0.48 -5.92 -7.60
C TRP A 39 0.98 -6.22 -7.23
N LEU A 40 1.23 -7.08 -6.23
CA LEU A 40 2.58 -7.53 -5.86
C LEU A 40 3.21 -8.40 -6.96
N GLU A 41 2.45 -9.31 -7.55
CA GLU A 41 2.90 -10.15 -8.67
C GLU A 41 3.31 -9.32 -9.89
N THR A 42 2.61 -8.21 -10.20
CA THR A 42 3.01 -7.30 -11.29
C THR A 42 4.39 -6.65 -11.08
N LYS A 43 4.90 -6.67 -9.84
CA LYS A 43 6.22 -6.17 -9.45
C LYS A 43 7.28 -7.26 -9.41
N GLY A 44 6.91 -8.49 -9.75
CA GLY A 44 7.77 -9.67 -9.67
C GLY A 44 7.94 -10.20 -8.24
N LEU A 45 6.99 -9.91 -7.35
CA LEU A 45 6.99 -10.42 -5.97
C LEU A 45 6.05 -11.63 -5.87
N ASP A 46 6.54 -12.70 -5.24
CA ASP A 46 5.75 -13.90 -4.97
C ASP A 46 4.94 -13.70 -3.69
N ALA A 47 3.65 -13.41 -3.86
CA ALA A 47 2.71 -13.09 -2.79
C ALA A 47 1.56 -14.09 -2.74
N ALA A 48 0.97 -14.27 -1.56
CA ALA A 48 -0.16 -15.16 -1.37
C ALA A 48 -1.23 -14.54 -0.47
N ASN A 49 -2.50 -14.89 -0.75
CA ASN A 49 -3.64 -14.55 0.07
C ASN A 49 -3.88 -15.67 1.11
N TYR A 50 -3.92 -15.29 2.38
CA TYR A 50 -4.15 -16.15 3.53
C TYR A 50 -5.50 -15.83 4.20
N GLY A 51 -6.58 -15.88 3.42
CA GLY A 51 -7.94 -15.66 3.95
C GLY A 51 -8.22 -14.21 4.34
N GLY A 52 -7.73 -13.25 3.55
CA GLY A 52 -7.89 -11.82 3.77
C GLY A 52 -6.65 -11.10 4.30
N ALA A 53 -5.61 -11.85 4.67
CA ALA A 53 -4.26 -11.34 4.89
C ALA A 53 -3.40 -11.58 3.66
N VAL A 54 -2.41 -10.72 3.41
CA VAL A 54 -1.47 -10.86 2.29
C VAL A 54 -0.08 -11.16 2.82
N GLY A 55 0.57 -12.20 2.31
CA GLY A 55 1.92 -12.56 2.70
C GLY A 55 2.92 -12.58 1.55
N ILE A 56 4.16 -12.18 1.84
CA ILE A 56 5.35 -12.32 0.97
C ILE A 56 6.49 -12.86 1.82
N GLY A 57 6.96 -14.08 1.53
CA GLY A 57 8.01 -14.72 2.32
C GLY A 57 7.65 -14.81 3.81
N HIS A 58 8.32 -14.01 4.66
CA HIS A 58 8.04 -13.91 6.09
C HIS A 58 7.22 -12.67 6.48
N VAL A 59 6.91 -11.79 5.53
CA VAL A 59 6.12 -10.58 5.75
C VAL A 59 4.64 -10.94 5.61
N ILE A 60 3.85 -10.58 6.61
CA ILE A 60 2.39 -10.77 6.60
C ILE A 60 1.74 -9.41 6.87
N ALA A 61 0.67 -9.14 6.13
CA ALA A 61 -0.15 -7.95 6.24
C ALA A 61 -1.60 -8.35 6.53
N ASP A 62 -2.02 -8.11 7.76
CA ASP A 62 -3.40 -8.30 8.19
C ASP A 62 -4.30 -7.17 7.69
N VAL A 63 -5.60 -7.42 7.71
CA VAL A 63 -6.63 -6.42 7.39
C VAL A 63 -6.41 -5.14 8.21
N GLY A 64 -6.37 -4.01 7.50
CA GLY A 64 -6.12 -2.68 8.07
C GLY A 64 -4.67 -2.22 7.95
N SER A 65 -3.73 -3.14 7.70
CA SER A 65 -2.30 -2.83 7.52
C SER A 65 -2.01 -2.27 6.13
N TRP A 66 -0.92 -1.53 6.03
CA TRP A 66 -0.36 -1.03 4.78
C TRP A 66 0.81 -1.90 4.35
N MET A 67 0.76 -2.43 3.13
CA MET A 67 1.93 -2.99 2.46
C MET A 67 2.63 -1.91 1.67
N VAL A 68 3.93 -1.77 1.90
CA VAL A 68 4.77 -0.77 1.27
C VAL A 68 5.90 -1.47 0.53
N VAL A 69 5.98 -1.24 -0.78
CA VAL A 69 6.98 -1.81 -1.69
C VAL A 69 7.94 -0.71 -2.12
N THR A 70 9.21 -0.84 -1.75
CA THR A 70 10.26 0.10 -2.16
C THR A 70 10.80 -0.22 -3.56
N ALA A 71 11.60 0.69 -4.11
CA ALA A 71 12.26 0.60 -5.42
C ALA A 71 13.12 -0.64 -5.61
N SER A 72 13.65 -1.16 -4.50
CA SER A 72 14.48 -2.36 -4.49
C SER A 72 13.66 -3.64 -4.31
N ASN A 73 12.34 -3.57 -4.53
CA ASN A 73 11.38 -4.64 -4.28
C ASN A 73 11.39 -5.14 -2.82
N HIS A 74 11.88 -4.32 -1.89
CA HIS A 74 11.77 -4.63 -0.47
C HIS A 74 10.37 -4.27 0.02
N VAL A 75 9.72 -5.23 0.69
CA VAL A 75 8.36 -5.11 1.18
C VAL A 75 8.39 -4.97 2.70
N MET A 76 7.59 -4.05 3.22
CA MET A 76 7.36 -3.91 4.65
C MET A 76 5.87 -3.71 4.93
N THR A 77 5.47 -4.06 6.15
CA THR A 77 4.12 -3.81 6.65
C THR A 77 4.14 -2.70 7.69
N LEU A 78 3.21 -1.76 7.58
CA LEU A 78 3.03 -0.66 8.53
C LEU A 78 1.59 -0.64 9.02
N ASP A 79 1.38 -0.32 10.29
CA ASP A 79 0.06 0.04 10.78
C ASP A 79 -0.34 1.45 10.29
N ASP A 80 -1.62 1.77 10.42
CA ASP A 80 -2.19 3.02 9.93
C ASP A 80 -1.50 4.26 10.54
N ALA A 81 -1.19 4.25 11.84
CA ALA A 81 -0.59 5.40 12.50
C ALA A 81 0.85 5.62 12.04
N THR A 82 1.64 4.54 11.93
CA THR A 82 3.03 4.62 11.45
C THR A 82 3.09 4.99 9.96
N PHE A 83 2.19 4.45 9.14
CA PHE A 83 2.09 4.83 7.73
C PHE A 83 1.74 6.32 7.59
N SER A 84 0.75 6.80 8.34
CA SER A 84 0.39 8.21 8.39
C SER A 84 1.56 9.09 8.84
N GLU A 85 2.25 8.74 9.93
CA GLU A 85 3.39 9.53 10.40
C GLU A 85 4.50 9.66 9.35
N MET A 86 4.80 8.56 8.65
CA MET A 86 5.86 8.53 7.63
C MET A 86 5.47 9.22 6.32
N TYR A 87 4.23 9.05 5.86
CA TYR A 87 3.83 9.43 4.49
C TYR A 87 2.75 10.53 4.43
N GLU A 88 1.96 10.75 5.47
CA GLU A 88 0.91 11.80 5.51
C GLU A 88 1.50 13.21 5.71
N HIS A 89 2.64 13.33 6.38
CA HIS A 89 3.30 14.61 6.63
C HIS A 89 4.29 15.06 5.54
N THR A 90 4.56 14.20 4.56
CA THR A 90 5.39 14.51 3.39
C THR A 90 4.67 14.05 2.11
N PRO A 91 3.62 14.78 1.65
CA PRO A 91 2.97 14.44 0.40
C PRO A 91 3.99 14.49 -0.74
N PRO A 92 4.06 13.47 -1.60
CA PRO A 92 5.00 13.47 -2.70
C PRO A 92 4.60 14.59 -3.67
N PRO A 93 5.54 15.22 -4.38
CA PRO A 93 5.16 16.12 -5.45
C PRO A 93 4.27 15.36 -6.44
N LEU A 94 3.09 15.92 -6.72
CA LEU A 94 2.23 15.45 -7.80
C LEU A 94 3.04 15.52 -9.09
N ILE A 95 3.41 14.37 -9.67
CA ILE A 95 3.86 14.35 -11.06
C ILE A 95 2.62 14.22 -11.95
N GLY A 96 2.27 15.33 -12.59
CA GLY A 96 1.62 15.36 -13.90
C GLY A 96 0.11 15.13 -13.94
N GLY A 97 -0.62 16.24 -14.06
CA GLY A 97 -1.53 16.44 -15.19
C GLY A 97 -0.88 17.42 -16.15
#